data_AF-A0A2Z6DY98-F1
#
_entry.id   AF-A0A2Z6DY98-F1
#
_cell.length_a   1.000
_cell.length_b   1.000
_cell.length_c   1.000
_cell.angle_alpha   90.00
_cell.angle_beta   90.00
_cell.angle_gamma   90.00
#
_symmetry.space_group_name_H-M   'P 1'
#
loop_
_entity.id
_entity.type
_entity.pdbx_description
1 polymer ?
#
loop_
_entity_poly.entity_id
_entity_poly.type
_entity_poly.pdbx_seq_one_letter_code
_entity_poly.pdbx_strand_id
1 'polypeptide(L)' 'MARARKATDSAATDRVRLSVRTVASMGDRRRYRAGLGPFTREAQVVEATQEQAEALRADPMLEVVEAKE' A
#
# COMPACT_ATOMS: atom_id res chain seq x y z
N MET A 1 17.25 -24.67 -3.88
CA MET A 1 16.51 -24.05 -2.76
C MET A 1 15.21 -23.47 -3.32
N ALA A 2 14.11 -24.21 -3.27
CA ALA A 2 12.80 -23.78 -3.78
C ALA A 2 11.86 -23.52 -2.60
N ARG A 3 11.25 -22.32 -2.57
CA ARG A 3 10.04 -21.87 -1.84
C ARG A 3 10.03 -20.33 -1.98
N ALA A 4 9.03 -19.64 -2.50
CA ALA A 4 7.60 -19.90 -2.51
C ALA A 4 6.94 -19.32 -3.78
N ARG A 5 6.00 -20.08 -4.34
CA ARG A 5 4.94 -19.52 -5.18
C ARG A 5 4.01 -18.74 -4.27
N LYS A 6 3.79 -17.45 -4.50
CA LYS A 6 2.65 -16.73 -3.90
C LYS A 6 2.04 -15.74 -4.89
N ALA A 7 1.10 -16.29 -5.65
CA ALA A 7 -0.14 -15.70 -6.15
C ALA A 7 -0.14 -14.20 -6.48
N THR A 8 -0.04 -13.86 -7.77
CA THR A 8 -0.44 -12.51 -8.22
C THR A 8 -1.02 -12.45 -9.64
N ASP A 9 -1.64 -13.52 -10.14
CA ASP A 9 -2.19 -13.53 -11.52
C ASP A 9 -3.69 -13.89 -11.59
N SER A 10 -4.46 -13.64 -10.53
CA SER A 10 -5.90 -13.98 -10.52
C SER A 10 -6.81 -12.97 -9.83
N ALA A 11 -6.36 -11.72 -9.74
CA ALA A 11 -7.18 -10.58 -9.30
C ALA A 11 -6.90 -9.34 -10.16
N ALA A 12 -6.51 -9.55 -11.42
CA ALA A 12 -5.99 -8.52 -12.32
C ALA A 12 -7.04 -7.54 -12.87
N THR A 13 -8.32 -7.68 -12.49
CA THR A 13 -9.39 -6.88 -13.13
C THR A 13 -9.71 -5.56 -12.40
N ASP A 14 -9.38 -5.41 -11.10
CA ASP A 14 -9.74 -4.21 -10.31
C ASP A 14 -8.71 -3.88 -9.21
N ARG A 15 -7.41 -3.98 -9.51
CA ARG A 15 -6.35 -3.52 -8.59
C ARG A 15 -5.79 -2.18 -9.06
N VAL A 16 -5.66 -1.25 -8.11
CA VAL A 16 -5.06 0.07 -8.33
C VAL A 16 -3.65 0.11 -7.76
N ARG A 17 -2.74 0.72 -8.50
CA ARG A 17 -1.35 0.90 -8.08
C ARG A 17 -1.23 2.23 -7.32
N LEU A 18 -0.85 2.15 -6.05
CA LEU A 18 -0.78 3.30 -5.15
C LEU A 18 0.63 3.47 -4.63
N SER A 19 1.09 4.72 -4.54
CA SER A 19 2.28 5.09 -3.79
C SER A 19 1.84 5.61 -2.42
N VAL A 20 2.25 4.90 -1.38
CA VAL A 20 1.84 5.14 0.00
C VAL A 20 3.06 5.47 0.87
N ARG A 21 2.97 6.53 1.66
CA ARG A 21 3.95 6.85 2.71
C ARG A 21 3.27 7.41 3.95
N THR A 22 4.00 7.47 5.05
CA THR A 22 3.52 8.08 6.29
C THR A 22 3.71 9.60 6.29
N VAL A 23 2.74 10.31 6.89
CA VAL A 23 2.83 11.76 7.10
C VAL A 23 4.05 12.15 7.93
N ALA A 24 4.56 13.36 7.74
CA ALA A 24 5.78 13.83 8.42
C ALA A 24 5.68 13.77 9.95
N SER A 25 4.49 14.04 10.50
CA SER A 25 4.24 14.04 11.95
C SER A 25 4.42 12.65 12.61
N MET A 26 4.47 11.56 11.85
CA MET A 26 4.73 10.22 12.40
C MET A 26 6.21 9.91 12.62
N GLY A 27 7.14 10.69 12.05
CA GLY A 27 8.57 10.35 12.07
C GLY A 27 8.83 8.95 11.49
N ASP A 28 9.71 8.18 12.14
CA ASP A 28 10.12 6.83 11.68
C ASP A 28 9.16 5.70 12.10
N ARG A 29 7.95 6.04 12.59
CA ARG A 29 6.97 5.03 13.01
C ARG A 29 6.39 4.30 11.81
N ARG A 30 6.45 2.96 11.86
CA ARG A 30 5.84 2.08 10.87
C ARG A 30 4.32 2.02 11.06
N ARG A 31 3.57 1.93 9.96
CA ARG A 31 2.12 1.76 10.01
C ARG A 31 1.64 0.65 9.07
N TYR A 32 0.62 -0.05 9.53
CA TYR A 32 -0.06 -1.11 8.78
C TYR A 32 -1.53 -0.71 8.64
N ARG A 33 -2.09 -0.91 7.45
CA ARG A 33 -3.50 -0.59 7.19
C ARG A 33 -4.03 -1.45 6.07
N ALA A 34 -5.29 -1.89 6.20
CA ALA A 34 -5.97 -2.75 5.20
C ALA A 34 -5.19 -4.05 4.87
N GLY A 35 -4.43 -4.58 5.83
CA GLY A 35 -3.55 -5.74 5.63
C GLY A 35 -2.27 -5.46 4.83
N LEU A 36 -1.98 -4.20 4.52
CA LEU A 36 -0.80 -3.74 3.77
C LEU A 36 0.19 -3.00 4.69
N GLY A 37 1.46 -2.96 4.26
CA GLY A 37 2.58 -2.34 4.97
C GLY A 37 3.75 -3.30 5.23
N PRO A 38 4.75 -2.90 6.04
CA PRO A 38 4.82 -1.64 6.80
C PRO A 38 5.08 -0.41 5.91
N PHE A 39 4.27 0.62 6.09
CA PHE A 39 4.51 1.94 5.50
C PHE A 39 5.42 2.78 6.40
N THR A 40 6.31 3.56 5.77
CA THR A 40 7.25 4.47 6.41
C THR A 40 7.23 5.82 5.69
N ARG A 41 8.16 6.72 6.03
CA ARG A 41 8.33 8.02 5.34
C ARG A 41 8.72 7.86 3.87
N GLU A 42 9.30 6.73 3.51
CA GLU A 42 9.63 6.40 2.14
C GLU A 42 8.38 5.97 1.40
N ALA A 43 8.20 6.51 0.19
CA ALA A 43 7.10 6.15 -0.68
C ALA A 43 7.23 4.70 -1.14
N GLN A 44 6.21 3.90 -0.85
CA GLN A 44 6.17 2.49 -1.20
C GLN A 44 5.02 2.24 -2.15
N VAL A 45 5.33 1.62 -3.29
CA VAL A 45 4.33 1.29 -4.31
C VAL A 45 3.68 -0.04 -3.96
N VAL A 46 2.36 -0.07 -3.84
CA VAL A 46 1.56 -1.26 -3.53
C VAL A 46 0.41 -1.40 -4.52
N GLU A 47 0.05 -2.64 -4.81
CA GLU A 47 -1.19 -2.97 -5.51
C GLU A 47 -2.26 -3.25 -4.47
N ALA A 48 -3.36 -2.50 -4.54
CA ALA A 48 -4.46 -2.58 -3.60
C ALA A 48 -5.77 -2.83 -4.36
N THR A 49 -6.70 -3.57 -3.76
CA THR A 49 -8.09 -3.55 -4.23
C THR A 49 -8.71 -2.18 -3.99
N GLN A 50 -9.84 -1.88 -4.64
CA GLN A 50 -10.55 -0.62 -4.43
C GLN A 50 -10.90 -0.38 -2.94
N GLU A 51 -11.40 -1.41 -2.25
CA GLU A 51 -11.71 -1.33 -0.81
C GLU A 51 -10.45 -1.02 0.03
N GLN A 52 -9.32 -1.65 -0.29
CA GLN A 52 -8.05 -1.37 0.38
C GLN A 52 -7.57 0.05 0.08
N ALA A 53 -7.71 0.52 -1.15
CA ALA A 53 -7.36 1.87 -1.56
C ALA A 53 -8.15 2.91 -0.77
N GLU A 54 -9.45 2.71 -0.59
CA GLU A 54 -10.32 3.57 0.21
C GLU A 54 -9.92 3.54 1.69
N ALA A 55 -9.65 2.35 2.25
CA ALA A 55 -9.21 2.20 3.63
C ALA A 55 -7.84 2.84 3.91
N LEU A 56 -6.96 2.91 2.90
CA LEU A 56 -5.67 3.63 2.95
C LEU A 56 -5.87 5.14 2.86
N ARG A 57 -6.69 5.62 1.90
CA ARG A 57 -7.01 7.05 1.72
C ARG A 57 -7.75 7.64 2.91
N ALA A 58 -8.53 6.84 3.63
CA ALA A 58 -9.23 7.23 4.85
C ALA A 58 -8.31 7.33 6.08
N ASP A 59 -7.06 6.85 6.01
CA ASP A 59 -6.12 6.93 7.13
C ASP A 59 -5.40 8.28 7.15
N PRO A 60 -5.64 9.14 8.17
CA PRO A 60 -5.04 10.47 8.22
C PRO A 60 -3.52 10.45 8.41
N MET A 61 -2.95 9.29 8.77
CA MET A 61 -1.50 9.12 8.95
C MET A 61 -0.78 8.65 7.68
N LEU A 62 -1.52 8.43 6.59
CA LEU A 62 -0.98 8.00 5.31
C LEU A 62 -1.22 9.07 4.24
N GLU A 63 -0.19 9.34 3.47
CA GLU A 63 -0.29 10.04 2.19
C GLU A 63 -0.34 8.98 1.10
N VAL A 64 -1.46 8.95 0.37
CA VAL A 64 -1.73 7.98 -0.69
C VAL A 64 -1.91 8.75 -1.99
N VAL A 65 -1.08 8.43 -2.98
CA VAL A 65 -1.21 8.96 -4.33
C VAL A 65 -1.28 7.82 -5.34
N GLU A 66 -1.96 8.02 -6.45
CA GLU A 66 -1.96 7.05 -7.55
C GLU A 66 -0.56 7.01 -8.17
N ALA A 67 0.01 5.82 -8.28
CA ALA A 67 1.30 5.64 -8.92
C ALA A 67 1.08 5.68 -10.43
N LYS A 68 1.48 6.77 -11.08
CA LYS A 68 1.60 6.82 -12.53
C LYS A 68 2.75 5.91 -12.94
N GLU A 69 2.52 5.06 -13.94
CA GLU A 69 3.57 4.21 -14.54
C GLU A 69 4.76 5.01 -15.06
#